data_AF-A0AAV5TEA1-F1
#
_entry.id   AF-A0AAV5TEA1-F1
#
_cell.length_a   1.000
_cell.length_b   1.000
_cell.length_c   1.000
_cell.angle_alpha   90.00
_cell.angle_beta   90.00
_cell.angle_gamma   90.00
#
_symmetry.space_group_name_H-M   'P 1'
#
loop_
_entity.id
_entity.type
_entity.pdbx_description
1 polymer ?
#
loop_
_entity_poly.entity_id
_entity_poly.type
_entity_poly.pdbx_seq_one_letter_code
_entity_poly.pdbx_strand_id
1 'polypeptide(L)'
;MTHRRERNGRRKSDPGTLSYRPVSEKTVLACELPWGAPKFVPLALLDYDLPPGIYAAQSVLVDLFAVFDRKLNAVIEEEPEKLMNKTLQRGEDPYMDNLINTLDDLSELCLPSVLKAVISWYERKEKEILEKINPANENRFRLQKKLMAANYLASLVFIEVLPQAEFHLSVCENQINYILNLCFKYVSYKDPVTYGVNHTNSLVVAEINAEVLGVLSLNYDSHIHRAFFAQLNDLKK
;
A
#
# COMPACT_ATOMS: atom_id res chain seq x y z
N MET A 1 -24.52 -57.37 -31.82
CA MET A 1 -23.10 -57.11 -31.51
C MET A 1 -22.77 -55.73 -32.08
N THR A 2 -22.29 -54.69 -31.42
CA THR A 2 -21.95 -54.35 -30.02
C THR A 2 -21.69 -52.84 -30.07
N HIS A 3 -22.52 -52.00 -29.46
CA HIS A 3 -22.19 -50.57 -29.28
C HIS A 3 -21.43 -50.41 -27.95
N ARG A 4 -20.14 -50.10 -28.05
CA ARG A 4 -19.25 -49.83 -26.92
C ARG A 4 -19.51 -48.41 -26.40
N ARG A 5 -20.05 -48.31 -25.18
CA ARG A 5 -20.17 -47.07 -24.41
C ARG A 5 -18.78 -46.56 -24.02
N GLU A 6 -18.38 -45.39 -24.50
CA GLU A 6 -17.27 -44.63 -23.94
C GLU A 6 -17.75 -43.84 -22.71
N ARG A 7 -17.12 -44.09 -21.57
CA ARG A 7 -17.40 -43.41 -20.30
C ARG A 7 -16.54 -42.15 -20.26
N ASN A 8 -17.13 -40.98 -20.46
CA ASN A 8 -16.49 -39.72 -20.11
C ASN A 8 -16.42 -39.59 -18.59
N GLY A 9 -15.20 -39.71 -18.05
CA GLY A 9 -14.91 -39.48 -16.64
C GLY A 9 -15.13 -38.01 -16.29
N ARG A 10 -16.11 -37.73 -15.44
CA ARG A 10 -16.26 -36.44 -14.74
C ARG A 10 -15.04 -36.21 -13.86
N ARG A 11 -14.14 -35.29 -14.26
CA ARG A 11 -13.20 -34.66 -13.32
C ARG A 11 -13.98 -33.62 -12.51
N LYS A 12 -14.15 -33.89 -11.21
CA LYS A 12 -14.67 -32.96 -10.21
C LYS A 12 -13.53 -32.03 -9.80
N SER A 13 -13.51 -30.80 -10.30
CA SER A 13 -12.82 -29.65 -9.69
C SER A 13 -13.09 -28.38 -10.49
N ASP A 14 -14.33 -27.89 -10.47
CA ASP A 14 -14.60 -26.49 -10.83
C ASP A 14 -14.79 -25.70 -9.53
N PRO A 15 -13.79 -24.91 -9.09
CA PRO A 15 -14.04 -23.88 -8.10
C PRO A 15 -14.88 -22.77 -8.75
N GLY A 16 -15.94 -22.38 -8.04
CA GLY A 16 -17.08 -21.65 -8.57
C GLY A 16 -16.76 -20.39 -9.37
N THR A 17 -17.54 -20.22 -10.43
CA THR A 17 -17.73 -18.98 -11.16
C THR A 17 -18.25 -17.91 -10.21
N LEU A 18 -17.35 -17.16 -9.57
CA LEU A 18 -17.70 -15.93 -8.86
C LEU A 18 -18.19 -14.93 -9.89
N SER A 19 -19.50 -14.64 -9.88
CA SER A 19 -20.09 -13.60 -10.71
C SER A 19 -19.57 -12.23 -10.23
N TYR A 20 -18.54 -11.71 -10.88
CA TYR A 20 -18.09 -10.34 -10.67
C TYR A 20 -19.01 -9.38 -11.44
N ARG A 21 -19.71 -8.49 -10.73
CA ARG A 21 -20.36 -7.33 -11.36
C ARG A 21 -19.35 -6.19 -11.41
N PRO A 22 -18.98 -5.67 -12.59
CA PRO A 22 -18.08 -4.54 -12.67
C PRO A 22 -18.82 -3.28 -12.23
N VAL A 23 -18.37 -2.68 -11.14
CA VAL A 23 -18.65 -1.28 -10.82
C VAL A 23 -17.36 -0.52 -11.10
N SER A 24 -17.45 0.47 -11.99
CA SER A 24 -16.38 1.35 -12.50
C SER A 24 -15.74 0.92 -13.83
N GLU A 25 -15.67 1.89 -14.75
CA GLU A 25 -15.09 1.85 -16.10
C GLU A 25 -13.58 1.58 -16.08
N LYS A 26 -13.18 0.35 -15.73
CA LYS A 26 -11.86 -0.17 -16.06
C LYS A 26 -12.03 -1.15 -17.21
N THR A 27 -11.41 -0.88 -18.35
CA THR A 27 -11.38 -1.83 -19.47
C THR A 27 -10.69 -3.09 -19.00
N VAL A 28 -11.43 -4.19 -18.86
CA VAL A 28 -10.87 -5.49 -18.48
C VAL A 28 -10.79 -6.34 -19.75
N LEU A 29 -9.58 -6.76 -20.12
CA LEU A 29 -9.40 -7.75 -21.18
C LEU A 29 -9.48 -9.15 -20.58
N ALA A 30 -10.37 -9.97 -21.12
CA ALA A 30 -10.35 -11.40 -20.88
C ALA A 30 -9.38 -12.04 -21.89
N CYS A 31 -8.25 -12.56 -21.40
CA CYS A 31 -7.33 -13.32 -22.23
C CYS A 31 -7.36 -14.79 -21.80
N GLU A 32 -7.64 -15.69 -22.75
CA GLU A 32 -7.44 -17.11 -22.53
C GLU A 32 -5.95 -17.41 -22.57
N LEU A 33 -5.42 -17.89 -21.44
CA LEU A 33 -4.04 -18.33 -21.40
C LEU A 33 -3.92 -19.74 -21.98
N PRO A 34 -2.72 -20.14 -22.47
CA PRO A 34 -2.52 -21.46 -23.09
C PRO A 34 -2.91 -22.66 -22.21
N TRP A 35 -3.04 -22.44 -20.90
CA TRP A 35 -3.48 -23.43 -19.92
C TRP A 35 -4.99 -23.38 -19.59
N GLY A 36 -5.79 -22.69 -20.40
CA GLY A 36 -7.25 -22.82 -20.45
C GLY A 36 -8.05 -22.04 -19.41
N ALA A 37 -7.42 -21.21 -18.57
CA ALA A 37 -8.12 -20.34 -17.64
C ALA A 37 -8.16 -18.90 -18.19
N PRO A 38 -9.35 -18.29 -18.37
CA PRO A 38 -9.44 -16.88 -18.72
C PRO A 38 -8.88 -16.05 -17.56
N LYS A 39 -7.81 -15.29 -17.82
CA LYS A 39 -7.35 -14.26 -16.88
C LYS A 39 -7.90 -12.92 -17.33
N PHE A 40 -8.60 -12.29 -16.40
CA PHE A 40 -9.05 -10.91 -16.53
C PHE A 40 -7.88 -10.01 -16.14
N VAL A 41 -7.31 -9.32 -17.12
CA VAL A 41 -6.24 -8.36 -16.90
C VAL A 41 -6.85 -6.96 -16.97
N PRO A 42 -6.75 -6.15 -15.91
CA PRO A 42 -7.05 -4.73 -16.01
C PRO A 42 -6.13 -4.12 -17.08
N LEU A 43 -6.69 -3.48 -18.11
CA LEU A 43 -5.89 -2.58 -18.94
C LEU A 43 -5.55 -1.37 -18.07
N ALA A 44 -4.39 -1.42 -17.44
CA ALA A 44 -3.76 -0.22 -16.94
C ALA A 44 -3.45 0.69 -18.13
N LEU A 45 -3.54 2.01 -17.93
CA LEU A 45 -3.17 3.02 -18.92
C LEU A 45 -1.64 3.09 -18.98
N LEU A 46 -1.01 1.99 -19.41
CA LEU A 46 0.43 1.85 -19.51
C LEU A 46 0.84 2.09 -20.96
N ASP A 47 1.95 2.81 -21.11
CA ASP A 47 2.60 3.01 -22.38
C ASP A 47 3.52 1.81 -22.66
N TYR A 48 3.14 0.98 -23.65
CA TYR A 48 3.87 -0.23 -24.03
C TYR A 48 5.11 0.07 -24.86
N ASP A 49 5.29 1.31 -25.32
CA ASP A 49 6.48 1.73 -26.08
C ASP A 49 7.64 2.14 -25.16
N LEU A 50 7.44 2.08 -23.84
CA LEU A 50 8.47 2.39 -22.85
C LEU A 50 9.58 1.32 -22.80
N PRO A 51 10.82 1.72 -22.45
CA PRO A 51 11.89 0.78 -22.15
C PRO A 51 11.47 -0.24 -21.08
N PRO A 52 11.86 -1.53 -21.19
CA PRO A 52 11.37 -2.60 -20.32
C PRO A 52 11.50 -2.34 -18.82
N GLY A 53 12.61 -1.72 -18.38
CA GLY A 53 12.81 -1.39 -16.97
C GLY A 53 11.85 -0.31 -16.45
N ILE A 54 11.58 0.72 -17.26
CA ILE A 54 10.62 1.78 -16.92
C ILE A 54 9.21 1.22 -16.91
N TYR A 55 8.87 0.43 -17.93
CA TYR A 55 7.59 -0.25 -18.02
C TYR A 55 7.34 -1.15 -16.80
N ALA A 56 8.33 -1.96 -16.40
CA ALA A 56 8.22 -2.84 -15.25
C ALA A 56 7.93 -2.07 -13.96
N ALA A 57 8.72 -1.03 -13.66
CA ALA A 57 8.52 -0.22 -12.46
C ALA A 57 7.18 0.52 -12.43
N GLN A 58 6.75 1.08 -13.57
CA GLN A 58 5.45 1.74 -13.67
C GLN A 58 4.30 0.75 -13.50
N SER A 59 4.40 -0.44 -14.11
CA SER A 59 3.37 -1.47 -14.02
C SER A 59 3.16 -1.92 -12.57
N VAL A 60 4.25 -2.22 -11.86
CA VAL A 60 4.20 -2.64 -10.45
C VAL A 60 3.57 -1.55 -9.57
N LEU A 61 3.97 -0.29 -9.74
CA LEU A 61 3.40 0.83 -8.98
C LEU A 61 1.91 1.04 -9.27
N VAL A 62 1.48 0.93 -10.53
CA VAL A 62 0.07 1.07 -10.92
C VAL A 62 -0.77 -0.05 -10.28
N ASP A 63 -0.31 -1.29 -10.37
CA ASP A 63 -0.99 -2.43 -9.76
C ASP A 63 -1.05 -2.30 -8.24
N LEU A 64 0.06 -1.90 -7.61
CA LEU A 64 0.15 -1.68 -6.17
C LEU A 64 -0.84 -0.62 -5.69
N PHE A 65 -0.90 0.54 -6.35
CA PHE A 65 -1.85 1.59 -5.98
C PHE A 65 -3.30 1.19 -6.23
N ALA A 66 -3.58 0.36 -7.24
CA ALA A 66 -4.91 -0.22 -7.45
C ALA A 66 -5.28 -1.21 -6.33
N VAL A 67 -4.34 -1.98 -5.80
CA VAL A 67 -4.54 -2.81 -4.60
C VAL A 67 -4.79 -1.93 -3.38
N PHE A 68 -4.02 -0.85 -3.21
CA PHE A 68 -4.20 0.08 -2.09
C PHE A 68 -5.59 0.70 -2.11
N ASP A 69 -6.06 1.18 -3.25
CA ASP A 69 -7.40 1.74 -3.37
C ASP A 69 -8.49 0.73 -2.98
N ARG A 70 -8.34 -0.54 -3.37
CA ARG A 70 -9.25 -1.61 -2.96
C ARG A 70 -9.22 -1.85 -1.45
N LYS A 71 -8.03 -1.93 -0.85
CA LYS A 71 -7.86 -2.10 0.61
C LYS A 71 -8.38 -0.92 1.40
N LEU A 72 -8.17 0.32 0.94
CA LEU A 72 -8.71 1.53 1.55
C LEU A 72 -10.24 1.56 1.54
N ASN A 73 -10.85 1.08 0.46
CA ASN A 73 -12.31 0.93 0.40
C ASN A 73 -12.79 -0.23 1.27
N ALA A 74 -12.06 -1.34 1.39
CA ALA A 74 -12.42 -2.39 2.33
C ALA A 74 -12.43 -1.88 3.79
N VAL A 75 -11.41 -1.11 4.19
CA VAL A 75 -11.31 -0.55 5.56
C VAL A 75 -12.44 0.42 5.90
N ILE A 76 -13.01 1.13 4.92
CA ILE A 76 -14.12 2.07 5.18
C ILE A 76 -15.44 1.36 5.45
N GLU A 77 -15.64 0.19 4.83
CA GLU A 77 -16.84 -0.63 4.99
C GLU A 77 -16.84 -1.44 6.29
N GLU A 78 -15.68 -1.57 6.93
CA GLU A 78 -15.54 -2.27 8.20
C GLU A 78 -16.14 -1.49 9.38
N GLU A 79 -16.57 -2.24 10.39
CA GLU A 79 -16.94 -1.66 11.67
C GLU A 79 -15.78 -0.84 12.26
N PRO A 80 -16.07 0.32 12.89
CA PRO A 80 -15.04 1.24 13.37
C PRO A 80 -14.08 0.57 14.37
N GLU A 81 -14.60 -0.33 15.19
CA GLU A 81 -13.88 -1.08 16.23
C GLU A 81 -12.96 -2.18 15.68
N LYS A 82 -13.19 -2.63 14.42
CA LYS A 82 -12.35 -3.66 13.80
C LYS A 82 -10.95 -3.09 13.53
N LEU A 83 -9.92 -3.81 13.98
CA LEU A 83 -8.53 -3.45 13.74
C LEU A 83 -8.18 -3.57 12.25
N MET A 84 -7.57 -2.52 11.71
CA MET A 84 -7.14 -2.47 10.30
C MET A 84 -6.05 -3.50 9.96
N ASN A 85 -5.28 -3.99 10.94
CA ASN A 85 -4.29 -5.05 10.72
C ASN A 85 -4.91 -6.30 10.08
N LYS A 86 -6.14 -6.67 10.42
CA LYS A 86 -6.80 -7.85 9.81
C LYS A 86 -6.96 -7.75 8.28
N THR A 87 -6.84 -6.56 7.73
CA THR A 87 -7.08 -6.28 6.31
C THR A 87 -5.82 -5.80 5.58
N LEU A 88 -4.90 -5.18 6.32
CA LEU A 88 -3.70 -4.53 5.77
C LEU A 88 -2.40 -5.26 6.12
N GLN A 89 -2.39 -6.18 7.08
CA GLN A 89 -1.17 -6.81 7.59
C GLN A 89 -0.41 -7.57 6.50
N ARG A 90 0.93 -7.52 6.57
CA ARG A 90 1.84 -8.28 5.70
C ARG A 90 1.57 -9.78 5.82
N GLY A 91 1.60 -10.50 4.70
CA GLY A 91 1.37 -11.95 4.66
C GLY A 91 -0.10 -12.36 4.46
N GLU A 92 -1.06 -11.43 4.60
CA GLU A 92 -2.48 -11.71 4.37
C GLU A 92 -2.88 -11.62 2.88
N ASP A 93 -2.11 -10.89 2.07
CA ASP A 93 -2.34 -10.72 0.63
C ASP A 93 -1.06 -11.01 -0.15
N PRO A 94 -0.84 -12.28 -0.54
CA PRO A 94 0.38 -12.68 -1.25
C PRO A 94 0.62 -11.91 -2.55
N TYR A 95 -0.44 -11.38 -3.18
CA TYR A 95 -0.29 -10.58 -4.39
C TYR A 95 0.28 -9.19 -4.07
N MET A 96 -0.24 -8.53 -3.03
CA MET A 96 0.33 -7.26 -2.55
C MET A 96 1.76 -7.44 -2.06
N ASP A 97 2.03 -8.48 -1.27
CA ASP A 97 3.37 -8.75 -0.74
C ASP A 97 4.37 -8.96 -1.88
N ASN A 98 4.00 -9.71 -2.93
CA ASN A 98 4.85 -9.88 -4.11
C ASN A 98 5.11 -8.56 -4.85
N LEU A 99 4.12 -7.67 -4.96
CA LEU A 99 4.32 -6.35 -5.56
C LEU A 99 5.29 -5.50 -4.74
N ILE A 100 5.20 -5.55 -3.41
CA ILE A 100 6.11 -4.82 -2.51
C ILE A 100 7.52 -5.40 -2.60
N ASN A 101 7.69 -6.72 -2.56
CA ASN A 101 9.00 -7.37 -2.71
C ASN A 101 9.64 -7.05 -4.08
N THR A 102 8.84 -7.10 -5.15
CA THR A 102 9.34 -6.71 -6.50
C THR A 102 9.77 -5.24 -6.52
N LEU A 103 9.09 -4.38 -5.75
CA LEU A 103 9.42 -2.97 -5.66
C LEU A 103 10.71 -2.72 -4.88
N ASP A 104 11.05 -3.57 -3.91
CA ASP A 104 12.36 -3.55 -3.24
C ASP A 104 13.49 -3.88 -4.23
N ASP A 105 13.36 -4.98 -4.98
CA ASP A 105 14.33 -5.34 -6.03
C ASP A 105 14.53 -4.19 -7.05
N LEU A 106 13.43 -3.55 -7.46
CA LEU A 106 13.48 -2.40 -8.37
C LEU A 106 14.10 -1.17 -7.71
N SER A 107 13.97 -1.01 -6.39
CA SER A 107 14.46 0.13 -5.65
C SER A 107 15.99 0.16 -5.58
N GLU A 108 16.67 -0.97 -5.70
CA GLU A 108 18.14 -1.00 -5.91
C GLU A 108 18.57 -0.07 -7.06
N LEU A 109 17.76 0.01 -8.12
CA LEU A 109 18.06 0.80 -9.32
C LEU A 109 17.37 2.16 -9.37
N CYS A 110 16.18 2.29 -8.77
CA CYS A 110 15.33 3.48 -8.97
C CYS A 110 14.62 4.00 -7.71
N LEU A 111 15.17 3.74 -6.52
CA LEU A 111 14.59 4.19 -5.25
C LEU A 111 14.10 5.65 -5.23
N PRO A 112 14.86 6.66 -5.74
CA PRO A 112 14.37 8.05 -5.70
C PRO A 112 13.02 8.23 -6.38
N SER A 113 12.77 7.49 -7.47
CA SER A 113 11.52 7.52 -8.23
C SER A 113 10.41 6.77 -7.52
N VAL A 114 10.73 5.62 -6.92
CA VAL A 114 9.80 4.83 -6.12
C VAL A 114 9.29 5.64 -4.92
N LEU A 115 10.19 6.20 -4.12
CA LEU A 115 9.83 7.04 -2.97
C LEU A 115 8.98 8.23 -3.40
N LYS A 116 9.34 8.91 -4.50
CA LYS A 116 8.56 10.03 -5.03
C LYS A 116 7.15 9.60 -5.42
N ALA A 117 6.99 8.44 -6.07
CA ALA A 117 5.69 7.93 -6.47
C ALA A 117 4.80 7.58 -5.27
N VAL A 118 5.36 6.90 -4.26
CA VAL A 118 4.63 6.51 -3.03
C VAL A 118 4.24 7.74 -2.21
N ILE A 119 5.17 8.69 -2.03
CA ILE A 119 4.89 9.98 -1.37
C ILE A 119 3.78 10.74 -2.11
N SER A 120 3.91 10.86 -3.45
CA SER A 120 2.91 11.55 -4.27
C SER A 120 1.55 10.87 -4.26
N TRP A 121 1.50 9.53 -4.11
CA TRP A 121 0.24 8.82 -3.90
C TRP A 121 -0.35 9.15 -2.53
N TYR A 122 0.45 9.07 -1.46
CA TYR A 122 -0.01 9.37 -0.10
C TYR A 122 -0.51 10.82 0.04
N GLU A 123 0.23 11.81 -0.46
CA GLU A 123 -0.17 13.23 -0.40
C GLU A 123 -1.51 13.48 -1.09
N ARG A 124 -1.73 12.86 -2.27
CA ARG A 124 -3.00 12.96 -2.99
C ARG A 124 -4.14 12.34 -2.17
N LYS A 125 -3.92 11.19 -1.55
CA LYS A 125 -4.92 10.53 -0.69
C LYS A 125 -5.19 11.32 0.59
N GLU A 126 -4.15 11.84 1.24
CA GLU A 126 -4.27 12.67 2.43
C GLU A 126 -5.11 13.92 2.12
N LYS A 127 -4.80 14.63 1.04
CA LYS A 127 -5.58 15.80 0.60
C LYS A 127 -7.04 15.44 0.30
N GLU A 128 -7.27 14.40 -0.51
CA GLU A 128 -8.63 13.96 -0.88
C GLU A 128 -9.49 13.60 0.34
N ILE A 129 -8.89 12.97 1.36
CA ILE A 129 -9.61 12.54 2.56
C ILE A 129 -9.82 13.71 3.52
N LEU A 130 -8.80 14.55 3.73
CA LEU A 130 -8.89 15.70 4.66
C LEU A 130 -9.94 16.72 4.20
N GLU A 131 -10.07 16.97 2.89
CA GLU A 131 -11.13 17.83 2.35
C GLU A 131 -12.55 17.35 2.70
N LYS A 132 -12.71 16.03 2.93
CA LYS A 132 -13.99 15.40 3.29
C LYS A 132 -14.23 15.31 4.79
N ILE A 133 -13.17 15.45 5.61
CA ILE A 133 -13.30 15.42 7.08
C ILE A 133 -13.74 16.80 7.55
N ASN A 134 -15.02 16.91 7.91
CA ASN A 134 -15.56 18.08 8.59
C ASN A 134 -16.41 17.64 9.80
N PRO A 135 -16.60 18.49 10.83
CA PRO A 135 -17.34 18.13 12.03
C PRO A 135 -18.78 17.67 11.78
N ALA A 136 -19.41 18.16 10.71
CA ALA A 136 -20.78 17.85 10.31
C ALA A 136 -20.91 16.54 9.49
N ASN A 137 -19.80 15.97 9.04
CA ASN A 137 -19.79 14.73 8.27
C ASN A 137 -19.91 13.54 9.23
N GLU A 138 -21.03 12.82 9.15
CA GLU A 138 -21.28 11.61 9.93
C GLU A 138 -20.22 10.53 9.70
N ASN A 139 -19.60 10.51 8.51
CA ASN A 139 -18.54 9.56 8.16
C ASN A 139 -17.13 10.01 8.58
N ARG A 140 -16.98 11.10 9.35
CA ARG A 140 -15.66 11.65 9.74
C ARG A 140 -14.75 10.61 10.40
N PHE A 141 -15.28 9.73 11.24
CA PHE A 141 -14.49 8.70 11.91
C PHE A 141 -14.03 7.59 10.94
N ARG A 142 -14.87 7.22 9.96
CA ARG A 142 -14.47 6.30 8.89
C ARG A 142 -13.42 6.92 7.97
N LEU A 143 -13.55 8.20 7.66
CA LEU A 143 -12.57 8.95 6.87
C LEU A 143 -11.22 9.07 7.60
N GLN A 144 -11.23 9.34 8.91
CA GLN A 144 -10.01 9.31 9.73
C GLN A 144 -9.36 7.92 9.73
N LYS A 145 -10.15 6.84 9.85
CA LYS A 145 -9.65 5.46 9.73
C LYS A 145 -9.05 5.18 8.35
N LYS A 146 -9.68 5.69 7.27
CA LYS A 146 -9.17 5.58 5.90
C LYS A 146 -7.84 6.34 5.72
N LEU A 147 -7.69 7.51 6.34
CA LEU A 147 -6.43 8.27 6.32
C LEU A 147 -5.30 7.50 7.01
N MET A 148 -5.58 6.94 8.19
CA MET A 148 -4.65 6.07 8.90
C MET A 148 -4.24 4.85 8.07
N ALA A 149 -5.20 4.20 7.41
CA ALA A 149 -4.94 3.07 6.52
C ALA A 149 -4.08 3.46 5.30
N ALA A 150 -4.24 4.68 4.76
CA ALA A 150 -3.41 5.16 3.66
C ALA A 150 -1.95 5.35 4.09
N ASN A 151 -1.74 5.91 5.29
CA ASN A 151 -0.40 5.99 5.87
C ASN A 151 0.17 4.60 6.17
N TYR A 152 -0.61 3.70 6.76
CA TYR A 152 -0.20 2.31 7.01
C TYR A 152 0.33 1.64 5.74
N LEU A 153 -0.43 1.70 4.63
CA LEU A 153 -0.05 1.10 3.35
C LEU A 153 1.23 1.72 2.77
N ALA A 154 1.38 3.04 2.84
CA ALA A 154 2.61 3.71 2.42
C ALA A 154 3.81 3.28 3.29
N SER A 155 3.62 3.17 4.60
CA SER A 155 4.65 2.74 5.54
C SER A 155 5.10 1.30 5.32
N LEU A 156 4.21 0.39 4.90
CA LEU A 156 4.62 -0.96 4.47
C LEU A 156 5.62 -0.93 3.32
N VAL A 157 5.39 -0.06 2.33
CA VAL A 157 6.33 0.10 1.21
C VAL A 157 7.64 0.71 1.70
N PHE A 158 7.57 1.76 2.55
CA PHE A 158 8.76 2.40 3.08
C PHE A 158 9.65 1.44 3.87
N ILE A 159 9.06 0.56 4.68
CA ILE A 159 9.84 -0.45 5.43
C ILE A 159 10.62 -1.36 4.48
N GLU A 160 10.01 -1.75 3.37
CA GLU A 160 10.66 -2.65 2.42
C GLU A 160 11.75 -1.95 1.60
N VAL A 161 11.49 -0.74 1.10
CA VAL A 161 12.39 -0.09 0.10
C VAL A 161 13.44 0.82 0.72
N LEU A 162 13.24 1.33 1.95
CA LEU A 162 14.20 2.23 2.58
C LEU A 162 15.55 1.61 2.95
N PRO A 163 15.73 0.29 3.14
CA PRO A 163 17.07 -0.30 3.22
C PRO A 163 17.97 0.05 2.03
N GLN A 164 17.39 0.25 0.85
CA GLN A 164 18.15 0.60 -0.36
C GLN A 164 18.67 2.04 -0.36
N ALA A 165 18.22 2.94 0.52
CA ALA A 165 18.61 4.35 0.45
C ALA A 165 20.10 4.60 0.72
N GLU A 166 20.87 3.62 1.25
CA GLU A 166 22.31 3.76 1.51
C GLU A 166 23.04 4.04 0.20
N PHE A 167 22.54 3.45 -0.88
CA PHE A 167 23.08 3.60 -2.22
C PHE A 167 22.57 4.86 -2.95
N HIS A 168 21.60 5.59 -2.39
CA HIS A 168 20.89 6.71 -3.05
C HIS A 168 20.79 8.00 -2.21
N LEU A 169 21.54 8.08 -1.11
CA LEU A 169 21.48 9.11 -0.08
C LEU A 169 21.45 10.56 -0.61
N SER A 170 22.37 10.89 -1.53
CA SER A 170 22.52 12.27 -2.05
C SER A 170 21.31 12.77 -2.84
N VAL A 171 20.49 11.85 -3.38
CA VAL A 171 19.32 12.17 -4.19
C VAL A 171 18.02 12.02 -3.38
N CYS A 172 18.04 11.19 -2.33
CA CYS A 172 16.86 10.88 -1.53
C CYS A 172 16.69 11.74 -0.27
N GLU A 173 17.61 12.65 0.05
CA GLU A 173 17.57 13.44 1.30
C GLU A 173 16.21 14.11 1.55
N ASN A 174 15.61 14.71 0.52
CA ASN A 174 14.31 15.36 0.63
C ASN A 174 13.18 14.35 0.90
N GLN A 175 13.18 13.21 0.19
CA GLN A 175 12.21 12.15 0.39
C GLN A 175 12.33 11.55 1.80
N ILE A 176 13.55 11.31 2.28
CA ILE A 176 13.81 10.77 3.62
C ILE A 176 13.34 11.76 4.69
N ASN A 177 13.67 13.05 4.56
CA ASN A 177 13.21 14.07 5.48
C ASN A 177 11.67 14.16 5.53
N TYR A 178 11.01 14.07 4.37
CA TYR A 178 9.55 14.00 4.32
C TYR A 178 9.02 12.78 5.09
N ILE A 179 9.58 11.59 4.84
CA ILE A 179 9.14 10.35 5.50
C ILE A 179 9.37 10.42 7.01
N LEU A 180 10.52 10.94 7.47
CA LEU A 180 10.79 11.17 8.89
C LEU A 180 9.71 12.05 9.53
N ASN A 181 9.45 13.23 8.95
CA ASN A 181 8.42 14.15 9.44
C ASN A 181 7.04 13.49 9.49
N LEU A 182 6.70 12.72 8.45
CA LEU A 182 5.44 12.00 8.36
C LEU A 182 5.33 10.94 9.46
N CYS A 183 6.35 10.10 9.64
CA CYS A 183 6.34 9.04 10.65
C CYS A 183 6.28 9.62 12.07
N PHE A 184 7.04 10.67 12.36
CA PHE A 184 6.96 11.35 13.66
C PHE A 184 5.56 11.90 13.92
N LYS A 185 4.89 12.52 12.93
CA LYS A 185 3.48 12.98 13.06
C LYS A 185 2.52 11.86 13.47
N TYR A 186 2.76 10.61 13.07
CA TYR A 186 1.93 9.46 13.42
C TYR A 186 2.34 8.79 14.75
N VAL A 187 3.62 8.85 15.11
CA VAL A 187 4.15 8.30 16.37
C VAL A 187 3.93 9.25 17.56
N SER A 188 3.82 10.56 17.32
CA SER A 188 3.58 11.54 18.38
C SER A 188 2.36 11.18 19.22
N TYR A 189 2.51 11.27 20.55
CA TYR A 189 1.41 11.06 21.48
C TYR A 189 0.25 12.02 21.16
N LYS A 190 -0.95 11.45 21.11
CA LYS A 190 -2.19 12.19 20.97
C LYS A 190 -3.16 11.68 22.01
N ASP A 191 -3.90 12.60 22.62
CA ASP A 191 -4.89 12.25 23.62
C ASP A 191 -5.89 11.24 23.03
N PRO A 192 -6.16 10.09 23.71
CA PRO A 192 -7.12 9.09 23.24
C PRO A 192 -8.49 9.66 22.85
N VAL A 193 -8.93 10.74 23.50
CA VAL A 193 -10.18 11.45 23.19
C VAL A 193 -10.18 12.01 21.77
N THR A 194 -9.02 12.39 21.24
CA THR A 194 -8.85 12.93 19.88
C THR A 194 -9.24 11.90 18.81
N TYR A 195 -8.92 10.63 19.04
CA TYR A 195 -9.18 9.55 18.09
C TYR A 195 -10.47 8.78 18.38
N GLY A 196 -10.97 8.82 19.62
CA GLY A 196 -12.20 8.14 20.01
C GLY A 196 -12.17 6.66 19.62
N VAL A 197 -13.15 6.24 18.81
CA VAL A 197 -13.26 4.85 18.31
C VAL A 197 -12.04 4.38 17.50
N ASN A 198 -11.25 5.30 16.95
CA ASN A 198 -10.05 4.98 16.18
C ASN A 198 -8.79 4.90 17.02
N HIS A 199 -8.85 5.06 18.36
CA HIS A 199 -7.65 5.10 19.19
C HIS A 199 -6.80 3.84 19.04
N THR A 200 -7.38 2.63 19.12
CA THR A 200 -6.60 1.40 18.97
C THR A 200 -5.98 1.26 17.57
N ASN A 201 -6.70 1.68 16.54
CA ASN A 201 -6.18 1.75 15.17
C ASN A 201 -5.02 2.76 15.03
N SER A 202 -5.07 3.86 15.78
CA SER A 202 -3.98 4.84 15.79
C SER A 202 -2.69 4.29 16.41
N LEU A 203 -2.80 3.44 17.42
CA LEU A 203 -1.64 2.77 18.04
C LEU A 203 -0.99 1.80 17.07
N VAL A 204 -1.79 1.01 16.35
CA VAL A 204 -1.31 0.10 15.30
C VAL A 204 -0.55 0.87 14.21
N VAL A 205 -1.08 2.02 13.79
CA VAL A 205 -0.40 2.87 12.79
C VAL A 205 0.91 3.44 13.36
N ALA A 206 0.93 3.84 14.63
CA ALA A 206 2.13 4.30 15.30
C ALA A 206 3.22 3.21 15.36
N GLU A 207 2.86 1.95 15.62
CA GLU A 207 3.80 0.82 15.59
C GLU A 207 4.47 0.66 14.21
N ILE A 208 3.69 0.67 13.13
CA ILE A 208 4.23 0.56 11.77
C ILE A 208 5.11 1.78 11.41
N ASN A 209 4.73 2.99 11.82
CA ASN A 209 5.60 4.16 11.59
C ASN A 209 6.87 4.12 12.43
N ALA A 210 6.81 3.58 13.65
CA ALA A 210 7.99 3.35 14.47
C ALA A 210 8.93 2.32 13.81
N GLU A 211 8.39 1.33 13.11
CA GLU A 211 9.18 0.38 12.30
C GLU A 211 9.90 1.09 11.13
N VAL A 212 9.22 1.99 10.40
CA VAL A 212 9.86 2.84 9.37
C VAL A 212 11.02 3.65 9.97
N LEU A 213 10.80 4.27 11.12
CA LEU A 213 11.84 5.02 11.84
C LEU A 213 12.99 4.10 12.27
N GLY A 214 12.70 2.87 12.68
CA GLY A 214 13.69 1.85 13.00
C GLY A 214 14.59 1.53 11.80
N VAL A 215 14.00 1.29 10.63
CA VAL A 215 14.74 1.06 9.37
C VAL A 215 15.65 2.25 9.05
N LEU A 216 15.13 3.48 9.15
CA LEU A 216 15.93 4.68 8.91
C LEU A 216 17.05 4.90 9.94
N SER A 217 16.84 4.46 11.19
CA SER A 217 17.84 4.60 12.26
C SER A 217 19.04 3.66 12.12
N LEU A 218 18.85 2.53 11.42
CA LEU A 218 19.90 1.52 11.21
C LEU A 218 20.78 1.85 9.99
N ASN A 219 20.23 2.56 9.00
CA ASN A 219 20.82 2.63 7.67
C ASN A 219 21.49 3.98 7.32
N TYR A 220 21.52 5.00 8.21
CA TYR A 220 21.91 6.35 7.76
C TYR A 220 22.75 7.25 8.69
N ASP A 221 23.64 7.97 8.01
CA ASP A 221 24.60 9.02 8.39
C ASP A 221 24.10 10.06 9.42
N SER A 222 25.08 10.74 10.05
CA SER A 222 24.99 11.83 11.02
C SER A 222 23.90 12.89 10.74
N HIS A 223 23.57 13.17 9.48
CA HIS A 223 22.52 14.10 9.07
C HIS A 223 21.10 13.60 9.38
N ILE A 224 20.81 12.35 9.08
CA ILE A 224 19.51 11.72 9.36
C ILE A 224 19.38 11.48 10.86
N HIS A 225 20.46 11.07 11.53
CA HIS A 225 20.51 11.06 12.99
C HIS A 225 20.21 12.44 13.58
N ARG A 226 20.78 13.52 13.05
CA ARG A 226 20.52 14.88 13.54
C ARG A 226 19.07 15.31 13.32
N ALA A 227 18.47 15.04 12.16
CA ALA A 227 17.07 15.33 11.90
C ALA A 227 16.15 14.52 12.82
N PHE A 228 16.43 13.22 12.96
CA PHE A 228 15.75 12.32 13.87
C PHE A 228 15.83 12.78 15.32
N PHE A 229 17.04 13.09 15.81
CA PHE A 229 17.24 13.57 17.18
C PHE A 229 16.65 14.96 17.40
N ALA A 230 16.65 15.84 16.40
CA ALA A 230 15.96 17.13 16.49
C ALA A 230 14.46 16.95 16.71
N GLN A 231 13.81 16.08 15.91
CA GLN A 231 12.40 15.74 16.06
C GLN A 231 12.13 15.05 17.40
N LEU A 232 12.93 14.06 17.76
CA LEU A 232 12.79 13.31 19.02
C LEU A 232 12.95 14.22 20.24
N ASN A 233 13.87 15.18 20.20
CA ASN A 233 14.06 16.14 21.28
C ASN A 233 12.91 17.16 21.36
N ASP A 234 12.28 17.49 20.24
CA ASP A 234 11.09 18.36 20.24
C ASP A 234 9.88 17.64 20.84
N LEU A 235 9.70 16.35 20.54
CA LEU A 235 8.64 15.52 21.12
C LEU A 235 8.79 15.24 22.63
N LYS A 236 9.99 15.45 23.19
CA LYS A 236 10.26 15.30 24.63
C LYS A 236 9.94 16.55 25.45
N LYS A 237 9.72 17.71 24.81
CA LYS A 237 9.34 18.96 25.48
C LYS A 237 7.84 19.03 25.72
#